data_AF-A0A2H9RQ57-F1
#
_entry.id   AF-A0A2H9RQ57-F1
#
_cell.length_a   1.000
_cell.length_b   1.000
_cell.length_c   1.000
_cell.angle_alpha   90.00
_cell.angle_beta   90.00
_cell.angle_gamma   90.00
#
_symmetry.space_group_name_H-M   'P 1'
#
loop_
_entity.id
_entity.type
_entity.pdbx_description
1 polymer ?
#
loop_
_entity_poly.entity_id
_entity_poly.type
_entity_poly.pdbx_seq_one_letter_code
_entity_poly.pdbx_strand_id
1 'polypeptide(L)'
;MDFEVIEKILEVKDEFRSFDDYIWGLVNNKTKVNKFRNWNQIPASTKQSELMSKDLKMRGFTFVGPTICYAFMQTVGMVNDHVVSCFRHEV
;
A
#
# COMPACT_ATOMS: atom_id res chain seq x y z
N MET A 1 18.16 1.22 11.50
CA MET A 1 17.71 0.96 10.11
C MET A 1 17.95 -0.52 9.89
N ASP A 2 16.90 -1.27 9.59
CA ASP A 2 16.95 -2.73 9.55
C ASP A 2 17.66 -3.17 8.26
N PHE A 3 18.82 -3.83 8.37
CA PHE A 3 19.63 -4.23 7.22
C PHE A 3 18.87 -5.20 6.31
N GLU A 4 17.99 -6.03 6.88
CA GLU A 4 17.19 -7.01 6.15
C GLU A 4 16.24 -6.35 5.14
N VAL A 5 15.62 -5.22 5.51
CA VAL A 5 14.70 -4.49 4.61
C VAL A 5 15.43 -3.90 3.41
N ILE A 6 16.65 -3.40 3.59
CA ILE A 6 17.45 -2.84 2.51
C ILE A 6 17.79 -3.93 1.49
N GLU A 7 18.21 -5.11 1.96
CA GLU A 7 18.49 -6.26 1.08
C GLU A 7 17.26 -6.63 0.25
N LYS A 8 16.07 -6.71 0.87
CA LYS A 8 14.82 -7.04 0.14
C LYS A 8 14.42 -5.98 -0.87
N ILE A 9 14.68 -4.70 -0.59
CA ILE A 9 14.46 -3.62 -1.55
C ILE A 9 15.43 -3.74 -2.75
N LEU A 10 16.68 -4.12 -2.52
CA LEU A 10 17.65 -4.33 -3.59
C LEU A 10 17.29 -5.54 -4.47
N GLU A 11 16.87 -6.66 -3.87
CA GLU A 11 16.35 -7.83 -4.61
C GLU A 11 15.17 -7.45 -5.52
N VAL A 12 14.21 -6.69 -4.99
CA VAL A 12 13.08 -6.18 -5.79
C VAL A 12 13.54 -5.27 -6.92
N LYS A 13 14.53 -4.40 -6.67
CA LYS A 13 15.06 -3.49 -7.68
C LYS A 13 15.67 -4.25 -8.86
N ASP A 14 16.37 -5.35 -8.58
CA ASP A 14 16.95 -6.21 -9.62
C ASP A 14 15.88 -6.88 -10.50
N GLU A 15 14.70 -7.19 -9.93
CA GLU A 15 13.57 -7.79 -10.65
C GLU A 15 12.66 -6.78 -11.39
N PHE A 16 12.38 -5.61 -10.78
CA PHE A 16 11.31 -4.69 -11.22
C PHE A 16 11.79 -3.28 -11.57
N ARG A 17 13.10 -3.07 -11.78
CA ARG A 17 13.76 -1.76 -11.97
C ARG A 17 13.81 -0.90 -10.70
N SER A 18 12.74 -0.82 -9.92
CA SER A 18 12.68 -0.11 -8.64
C SER A 18 11.61 -0.67 -7.70
N PHE A 19 11.71 -0.35 -6.41
CA PHE A 19 10.66 -0.70 -5.45
C PHE A 19 9.33 -0.01 -5.77
N ASP A 20 9.37 1.23 -6.27
CA ASP A 20 8.18 2.00 -6.64
C ASP A 20 7.41 1.32 -7.77
N ASP A 21 8.11 0.90 -8.82
CA ASP A 21 7.51 0.19 -9.96
C ASP A 21 6.84 -1.11 -9.53
N TYR A 22 7.51 -1.86 -8.67
CA TYR A 22 6.98 -3.09 -8.09
C TYR A 22 5.71 -2.82 -7.26
N ILE A 23 5.81 -1.95 -6.25
CA ILE A 23 4.74 -1.79 -5.26
C ILE A 23 3.51 -1.12 -5.87
N TRP A 24 3.68 -0.16 -6.79
CA TRP A 24 2.57 0.45 -7.54
C TRP A 24 1.98 -0.48 -8.61
N GLY A 25 2.78 -1.41 -9.14
CA GLY A 25 2.29 -2.48 -10.01
C GLY A 25 1.20 -3.33 -9.36
N LEU A 26 1.27 -3.56 -8.04
CA LEU A 26 0.26 -4.30 -7.28
C LEU A 26 -1.11 -3.60 -7.23
N VAL A 27 -1.15 -2.31 -7.52
CA VAL A 27 -2.39 -1.49 -7.59
C VAL A 27 -2.64 -0.95 -8.99
N ASN A 28 -2.10 -1.60 -10.02
CA ASN A 28 -2.24 -1.23 -11.43
C ASN A 28 -1.84 0.23 -11.71
N ASN A 29 -0.88 0.78 -10.96
CA ASN A 29 -0.40 2.16 -11.08
C ASN A 29 -1.52 3.22 -11.04
N LYS A 30 -2.61 2.95 -10.30
CA LYS A 30 -3.76 3.84 -10.21
C LYS A 30 -4.22 4.03 -8.77
N THR A 31 -4.33 5.28 -8.37
CA THR A 31 -4.97 5.63 -7.10
C THR A 31 -6.44 5.29 -7.14
N LYS A 32 -6.92 4.57 -6.12
CA LYS A 32 -8.36 4.35 -5.90
C LYS A 32 -8.91 5.44 -5.00
N VAL A 33 -9.83 6.26 -5.50
CA VAL A 33 -10.55 7.26 -4.70
C VAL A 33 -11.82 6.64 -4.12
N ASN A 34 -11.88 6.46 -2.80
CA ASN A 34 -13.07 5.95 -2.11
C ASN A 34 -13.95 7.10 -1.63
N LYS A 35 -15.27 6.90 -1.59
CA LYS A 35 -16.25 7.94 -1.22
C LYS A 35 -16.87 7.71 0.16
N PHE A 36 -16.01 7.52 1.17
CA PHE A 36 -16.48 7.30 2.54
C PHE A 36 -17.10 8.57 3.12
N ARG A 37 -18.28 8.44 3.75
CA ARG A 37 -18.98 9.57 4.38
C ARG A 37 -18.46 9.87 5.78
N ASN A 38 -17.93 8.87 6.46
CA ASN A 38 -17.37 8.98 7.80
C ASN A 38 -16.30 7.91 8.03
N TRP A 39 -15.47 8.12 9.06
CA TRP A 39 -14.33 7.27 9.40
C TRP A 39 -14.69 5.82 9.69
N ASN A 40 -15.88 5.56 10.24
CA ASN A 40 -16.32 4.20 10.58
C ASN A 40 -16.57 3.32 9.34
N GLN A 41 -16.65 3.90 8.16
CA GLN A 41 -16.77 3.17 6.89
C GLN A 41 -15.41 2.73 6.33
N ILE A 42 -14.31 3.31 6.82
CA ILE A 42 -12.96 2.99 6.36
C ILE A 42 -12.57 1.64 6.97
N PRO A 43 -12.33 0.60 6.16
CA PRO A 43 -11.99 -0.71 6.69
C PRO A 43 -10.55 -0.73 7.23
N ALA A 44 -10.24 -1.66 8.13
CA ALA A 44 -8.87 -1.84 8.60
C ALA A 44 -7.95 -2.51 7.57
N SER A 45 -8.52 -3.20 6.58
CA SER A 45 -7.80 -3.84 5.46
C SER A 45 -8.71 -3.99 4.24
N THR A 46 -8.12 -4.24 3.09
CA THR A 46 -8.86 -4.48 1.84
C THR A 46 -8.33 -5.71 1.12
N LYS A 47 -9.06 -6.18 0.11
CA LYS A 47 -8.57 -7.30 -0.69
C LYS A 47 -7.22 -7.02 -1.35
N GLN A 48 -7.00 -5.79 -1.78
CA GLN A 48 -5.73 -5.32 -2.33
C GLN A 48 -4.61 -5.36 -1.28
N SER A 49 -4.88 -4.92 -0.05
CA SER A 49 -3.87 -4.95 1.01
C SER A 49 -3.54 -6.36 1.51
N GLU A 50 -4.50 -7.30 1.44
CA GLU A 50 -4.25 -8.73 1.65
C GLU A 50 -3.31 -9.31 0.59
N LEU A 51 -3.53 -8.97 -0.68
CA LEU A 51 -2.69 -9.42 -1.79
C LEU A 51 -1.28 -8.85 -1.68
N MET A 52 -1.15 -7.56 -1.39
CA MET A 52 0.14 -6.91 -1.14
C MET A 52 0.86 -7.53 0.06
N SER A 53 0.15 -7.75 1.17
CA SER A 53 0.70 -8.43 2.35
C SER A 53 1.22 -9.82 2.02
N LYS A 54 0.47 -10.60 1.22
CA LYS A 54 0.89 -11.93 0.79
C LYS A 54 2.15 -11.86 -0.08
N ASP A 55 2.21 -10.97 -1.06
CA ASP A 55 3.37 -10.85 -1.96
C ASP A 55 4.63 -10.42 -1.21
N LEU A 56 4.53 -9.39 -0.38
CA LEU A 56 5.63 -8.91 0.44
C LEU A 56 6.14 -9.99 1.41
N LYS A 57 5.25 -10.77 2.03
CA LYS A 57 5.65 -11.93 2.86
C LYS A 57 6.38 -12.99 2.06
N MET A 58 5.92 -13.31 0.85
CA MET A 58 6.59 -14.29 -0.02
C MET A 58 8.00 -13.83 -0.40
N ARG A 59 8.22 -12.52 -0.48
CA ARG A 59 9.53 -11.90 -0.73
C ARG A 59 10.39 -11.70 0.53
N GLY A 60 9.94 -12.19 1.68
CA GLY A 60 10.71 -12.14 2.92
C GLY A 60 10.63 -10.81 3.67
N PHE A 61 9.76 -9.87 3.29
CA PHE A 61 9.50 -8.70 4.13
C PHE A 61 8.79 -9.11 5.42
N THR A 62 9.20 -8.51 6.53
CA THR A 62 8.60 -8.71 7.86
C THR A 62 7.73 -7.51 8.23
N PHE A 63 6.83 -7.70 9.21
CA PHE A 63 5.91 -6.64 9.67
C PHE A 63 5.01 -6.03 8.58
N VAL A 64 4.67 -6.82 7.56
CA VAL A 64 3.84 -6.43 6.41
C VAL A 64 2.44 -7.07 6.46
N GLY A 65 1.75 -6.98 7.60
CA GLY A 65 0.38 -7.48 7.73
C GLY A 65 -0.62 -6.71 6.84
N PRO A 66 -1.82 -7.26 6.53
CA PRO A 66 -2.80 -6.59 5.65
C PRO A 66 -3.23 -5.20 6.11
N THR A 67 -3.32 -4.97 7.42
CA THR A 67 -3.62 -3.65 8.00
C THR A 67 -2.47 -2.67 7.81
N ILE A 68 -1.23 -3.11 7.98
CA ILE A 68 -0.04 -2.29 7.76
C ILE A 68 0.08 -1.93 6.28
N CYS A 69 -0.15 -2.91 5.39
CA CYS A 69 -0.18 -2.66 3.96
C CYS A 69 -1.28 -1.67 3.58
N TYR A 70 -2.47 -1.74 4.19
CA TYR A 70 -3.53 -0.78 3.90
C TYR A 70 -3.18 0.62 4.40
N ALA A 71 -2.61 0.75 5.60
CA ALA A 71 -2.13 2.01 6.13
C ALA A 71 -1.02 2.62 5.26
N PHE A 72 -0.12 1.79 4.73
CA PHE A 72 0.88 2.20 3.75
C PHE A 72 0.23 2.72 2.46
N MET A 73 -0.72 1.96 1.89
CA MET A 73 -1.47 2.35 0.70
C MET A 73 -2.17 3.71 0.86
N GLN A 74 -2.76 3.97 2.03
CA GLN A 74 -3.38 5.26 2.36
C GLN A 74 -2.34 6.38 2.44
N THR A 75 -1.20 6.11 3.08
CA THR A 75 -0.14 7.09 3.34
C THR A 75 0.55 7.55 2.06
N VAL A 76 0.83 6.61 1.15
CA VAL A 76 1.55 6.88 -0.10
C VAL A 76 0.63 7.26 -1.27
N GLY A 77 -0.68 7.32 -1.02
CA GLY A 77 -1.67 7.76 -2.00
C GLY A 77 -2.10 6.71 -3.03
N MET A 78 -1.84 5.43 -2.77
CA MET A 78 -2.43 4.34 -3.59
C MET A 78 -3.94 4.25 -3.40
N VAL A 79 -4.44 4.65 -2.24
CA VAL A 79 -5.86 4.91 -2.00
C VAL A 79 -6.03 6.31 -1.43
N ASN A 80 -7.05 7.02 -1.91
CA ASN A 80 -7.52 8.25 -1.29
C ASN A 80 -8.75 7.90 -0.46
N ASP A 81 -8.54 7.83 0.86
CA ASP A 81 -9.54 7.51 1.87
C ASP A 81 -10.00 8.75 2.66
N HIS A 82 -9.62 9.95 2.23
CA HIS A 82 -10.20 11.15 2.78
C HIS A 82 -11.73 11.06 2.66
N VAL A 83 -12.43 11.23 3.79
CA VAL A 83 -13.90 11.27 3.78
C VAL A 83 -14.39 12.39 2.87
N VAL A 84 -15.57 12.23 2.26
CA VAL A 84 -16.08 13.16 1.24
C VAL A 84 -16.25 14.61 1.70
N SER A 85 -16.30 14.85 3.02
CA SER A 85 -16.35 16.20 3.62
C SER A 85 -14.97 16.80 3.89
N CYS A 86 -13.89 16.04 3.72
CA CYS A 86 -12.53 16.52 3.88
C CYS A 86 -12.13 17.38 2.67
N PHE A 87 -11.54 18.54 2.91
CA PHE A 87 -11.06 19.47 1.86
C PHE A 87 -9.97 18.87 0.94
N ARG A 88 -9.45 17.68 1.26
CA ARG A 88 -8.43 16.95 0.47
C ARG A 88 -9.00 15.77 -0.32
N HIS A 89 -10.32 15.58 -0.35
CA HIS A 89 -10.94 14.43 -1.02
C HIS A 89 -10.74 14.44 -2.56
N GLU A 90 -10.68 15.62 -3.18
CA GLU A 90 -10.56 15.77 -4.63
C GLU A 90 -9.11 15.90 -5.14
N VAL A 91 -8.13 15.78 -4.23
CA VAL A 91 -6.70 15.81 -4.56
C VAL A 91 -6.24 14.42 -5.00
#